data_AF-A0A5N8YVQ6-F1
#
_entry.id   AF-A0A5N8YVQ6-F1
#
_cell.length_a   1.000
_cell.length_b   1.000
_cell.length_c   1.000
_cell.angle_alpha   90.00
_cell.angle_beta   90.00
_cell.angle_gamma   90.00
#
_symmetry.space_group_name_H-M   'P 1'
#
loop_
_entity.id
_entity.type
_entity.pdbx_description
1 polymer ?
#
loop_
_entity_poly.entity_id
_entity_poly.type
_entity_poly.pdbx_seq_one_letter_code
_entity_poly.pdbx_strand_id
1 'polypeptide(L)'
;MNIKEESVVVQTQFRTLAEETFASKSIHSHLLLLLTASVLISVLEAISPYKFELIDPLSWGSVVTDAFKDLGIVLGFAIGLAYLGQKGSVLINNNQASVSQSRSVTLIEIISEAARLAIFALFITVFARISIYFGSNPVPITGQTLAILVTAAALGARQGTSATIMYVAMGATGMHVFAGGGFGLFWQVASGGYLIGFIVAAAVIGFLVERGLDKSPGLLLAMLIGNIVIYVPGLLHLAFWVGWDKTMEFGLYPFIPGDLAKLYIASLMMPAAWALVKLRNSSRIPLWK
;
A
#
# COMPACT_ATOMS: atom_id res chain seq x y z
N MET A 1 31.29 24.96 -20.08
CA MET A 1 31.76 23.64 -19.63
C MET A 1 30.74 22.62 -20.12
N ASN A 2 31.16 21.56 -20.81
CA ASN A 2 30.30 20.78 -21.71
C ASN A 2 29.47 19.72 -20.96
N ILE A 3 28.15 19.81 -21.02
CA ILE A 3 27.14 19.00 -20.30
C ILE A 3 27.26 17.49 -20.60
N LYS A 4 27.90 17.11 -21.71
CA LYS A 4 28.21 15.70 -22.03
C LYS A 4 29.32 15.09 -21.16
N GLU A 5 30.21 15.90 -20.60
CA GLU A 5 31.31 15.39 -19.75
C GLU A 5 30.82 15.11 -18.32
N GLU A 6 29.93 15.95 -17.78
CA GLU A 6 29.34 15.74 -16.44
C GLU A 6 28.40 14.52 -16.41
N SER A 7 27.62 14.27 -17.47
CA SER A 7 26.76 13.09 -17.54
C SER A 7 27.56 11.78 -17.63
N VAL A 8 28.72 11.81 -18.30
CA VAL A 8 29.64 10.67 -18.37
C VAL A 8 30.36 10.45 -17.03
N VAL A 9 30.74 11.51 -16.32
CA VAL A 9 31.36 11.41 -14.99
C VAL A 9 30.38 10.85 -13.95
N VAL A 10 29.13 11.30 -13.96
CA VAL A 10 28.08 10.78 -13.05
C VAL A 10 27.74 9.34 -13.39
N GLN A 11 27.58 8.98 -14.67
CA GLN A 11 27.34 7.58 -15.06
C GLN A 11 28.53 6.67 -14.72
N THR A 12 29.76 7.16 -14.84
CA THR A 12 30.96 6.39 -14.50
C THR A 12 31.09 6.22 -12.99
N GLN A 13 30.85 7.27 -12.19
CA GLN A 13 30.84 7.16 -10.73
C GLN A 13 29.74 6.23 -10.21
N PHE A 14 28.53 6.28 -10.78
CA PHE A 14 27.46 5.34 -10.46
C PHE A 14 27.82 3.90 -10.86
N ARG A 15 28.52 3.72 -11.97
CA ARG A 15 28.97 2.40 -12.43
C ARG A 15 30.08 1.84 -11.54
N THR A 16 31.04 2.64 -11.11
CA THR A 16 32.10 2.23 -10.18
C THR A 16 31.53 1.93 -8.78
N LEU A 17 30.60 2.75 -8.29
CA LEU A 17 29.86 2.47 -7.05
C LEU A 17 29.02 1.19 -7.17
N ALA A 18 28.41 0.93 -8.33
CA ALA A 18 27.69 -0.31 -8.58
C ALA A 18 28.65 -1.51 -8.59
N GLU A 19 29.78 -1.43 -9.30
CA GLU A 19 30.77 -2.50 -9.44
C GLU A 19 31.46 -2.83 -8.09
N GLU A 20 31.80 -1.82 -7.27
CA GLU A 20 32.32 -2.01 -5.90
C GLU A 20 31.27 -2.61 -4.95
N THR A 21 29.99 -2.28 -5.14
CA THR A 21 28.88 -2.84 -4.34
C THR A 21 28.52 -4.27 -4.76
N PHE A 22 28.74 -4.64 -6.03
CA PHE A 22 28.52 -5.98 -6.58
C PHE A 22 29.47 -7.05 -6.01
N ALA A 23 30.61 -6.65 -5.44
CA ALA A 23 31.61 -7.57 -4.88
C ALA A 23 31.20 -8.19 -3.51
N SER A 24 30.15 -7.68 -2.86
CA SER A 24 29.69 -8.11 -1.54
C SER A 24 28.57 -9.17 -1.64
N LYS A 25 28.80 -10.37 -1.09
CA LYS A 25 27.86 -11.51 -1.07
C LYS A 25 26.61 -11.23 -0.21
N SER A 26 25.64 -10.49 -0.74
CA SER A 26 24.22 -10.55 -0.33
C SER A 26 23.32 -10.07 -1.45
N ILE A 27 23.44 -10.71 -2.61
CA ILE A 27 22.81 -10.33 -3.89
C ILE A 27 21.27 -10.23 -3.79
N HIS A 28 20.62 -11.02 -2.93
CA HIS A 28 19.15 -11.11 -2.89
C HIS A 28 18.48 -9.90 -2.22
N SER A 29 19.05 -9.33 -1.15
CA SER A 29 18.47 -8.16 -0.48
C SER A 29 18.65 -6.88 -1.30
N HIS A 30 19.77 -6.78 -2.03
CA HIS A 30 20.10 -5.61 -2.85
C HIS A 30 19.31 -5.58 -4.15
N LEU A 31 19.11 -6.72 -4.81
CA LEU A 31 18.20 -6.83 -5.95
C LEU A 31 16.76 -6.48 -5.58
N LEU A 32 16.30 -6.90 -4.39
CA LEU A 32 14.95 -6.56 -3.94
C LEU A 32 14.80 -5.06 -3.69
N LEU A 33 15.81 -4.41 -3.12
CA LEU A 33 15.85 -2.96 -2.89
C LEU A 33 15.87 -2.17 -4.20
N LEU A 34 16.68 -2.62 -5.17
CA LEU A 34 16.77 -2.03 -6.50
C LEU A 34 15.50 -2.27 -7.34
N LEU A 35 14.89 -3.46 -7.23
CA LEU A 35 13.59 -3.75 -7.83
C LEU A 35 12.48 -2.93 -7.18
N THR A 36 12.49 -2.76 -5.85
CA THR A 36 11.52 -1.87 -5.18
C THR A 36 11.72 -0.42 -5.58
N ALA A 37 12.97 0.05 -5.69
CA ALA A 37 13.26 1.40 -6.15
C ALA A 37 12.85 1.59 -7.62
N SER A 38 13.12 0.61 -8.49
CA SER A 38 12.78 0.66 -9.91
C SER A 38 11.27 0.56 -10.15
N VAL A 39 10.56 -0.31 -9.43
CA VAL A 39 9.09 -0.38 -9.47
C VAL A 39 8.48 0.89 -8.89
N LEU A 40 9.07 1.47 -7.84
CA LEU A 40 8.63 2.74 -7.27
C LEU A 40 8.88 3.91 -8.22
N ILE A 41 10.00 3.92 -8.97
CA ILE A 41 10.26 4.90 -10.03
C ILE A 41 9.24 4.75 -11.17
N SER A 42 9.02 3.53 -11.67
CA SER A 42 8.03 3.28 -12.73
C SER A 42 6.60 3.59 -12.29
N VAL A 43 6.30 3.44 -11.00
CA VAL A 43 5.00 3.82 -10.46
C VAL A 43 4.93 5.32 -10.14
N LEU A 44 6.03 5.99 -9.78
CA LEU A 44 6.08 7.46 -9.73
C LEU A 44 5.87 8.06 -11.14
N GLU A 45 6.44 7.45 -12.18
CA GLU A 45 6.20 7.79 -13.58
C GLU A 45 4.73 7.55 -13.98
N ALA A 46 4.09 6.48 -13.50
CA ALA A 46 2.69 6.19 -13.75
C ALA A 46 1.70 7.02 -12.90
N ILE A 47 2.13 7.49 -11.72
CA ILE A 47 1.33 8.28 -10.78
C ILE A 47 1.42 9.77 -11.09
N SER A 48 2.56 10.21 -11.63
CA SER A 48 2.82 11.58 -12.05
C SER A 48 1.62 12.15 -12.82
N PRO A 49 1.04 13.28 -12.36
CA PRO A 49 0.00 14.01 -13.12
C PRO A 49 0.58 14.62 -14.40
N TYR A 50 1.90 14.62 -14.55
CA TYR A 50 2.57 15.11 -15.73
C TYR A 50 2.55 14.04 -16.83
N LYS A 51 1.69 14.23 -17.82
CA LYS A 51 1.94 13.65 -19.15
C LYS A 51 3.30 14.19 -19.61
N PHE A 52 4.24 13.31 -19.94
CA PHE A 52 5.53 13.68 -20.56
C PHE A 52 5.36 14.30 -21.97
N GLU A 53 4.15 14.63 -22.38
CA GLU A 53 3.88 15.47 -23.53
C GLU A 53 3.85 16.93 -23.05
N LEU A 54 4.92 17.66 -23.37
CA LEU A 54 5.06 19.12 -23.21
C LEU A 54 5.27 19.63 -21.76
N ILE A 55 6.11 18.96 -20.97
CA ILE A 55 6.71 19.60 -19.79
C ILE A 55 7.91 20.42 -20.25
N ASP A 56 7.83 21.75 -20.09
CA ASP A 56 8.91 22.67 -20.45
C ASP A 56 10.23 22.22 -19.77
N PRO A 57 11.36 22.10 -20.49
CA PRO A 57 12.64 21.62 -19.95
C PRO A 57 13.09 22.30 -18.65
N LEU A 58 12.67 23.55 -18.42
CA LEU A 58 12.96 24.33 -17.21
C LEU A 58 12.16 23.88 -15.96
N SER A 59 11.05 23.17 -16.12
CA SER A 59 10.20 22.67 -15.02
C SER A 59 10.58 21.25 -14.54
N TRP A 60 11.51 20.59 -15.22
CA TRP A 60 12.01 19.27 -14.81
C TRP A 60 12.71 19.30 -13.46
N GLY A 61 13.36 20.41 -13.11
CA GLY A 61 13.97 20.59 -11.81
C GLY A 61 12.96 20.42 -10.67
N SER A 62 11.81 21.09 -10.76
CA SER A 62 10.75 21.01 -9.74
C SER A 62 10.07 19.64 -9.73
N VAL A 63 9.79 19.05 -10.91
CA VAL A 63 9.17 17.72 -11.02
C VAL A 63 10.06 16.64 -10.38
N VAL A 64 11.36 16.68 -10.66
CA VAL A 64 12.32 15.74 -10.09
C VAL A 64 12.45 15.94 -8.58
N THR A 65 12.56 17.19 -8.10
CA THR A 65 12.63 17.46 -6.66
C THR A 65 11.36 17.05 -5.91
N ASP A 66 10.18 17.25 -6.50
CA ASP A 66 8.91 16.85 -5.92
C ASP A 66 8.81 15.31 -5.87
N ALA A 67 9.21 14.62 -6.93
CA ALA A 67 9.27 13.16 -6.95
C ALA A 67 10.24 12.60 -5.87
N PHE A 68 11.42 13.22 -5.69
CA PHE A 68 12.36 12.82 -4.63
C PHE A 68 11.83 13.13 -3.23
N LYS A 69 11.13 14.25 -3.06
CA LYS A 69 10.49 14.63 -1.79
C LYS A 69 9.39 13.65 -1.43
N ASP A 70 8.53 13.33 -2.37
CA ASP A 70 7.47 12.33 -2.22
C ASP A 70 8.07 10.96 -1.89
N LEU A 71 9.11 10.55 -2.62
CA LEU A 71 9.85 9.32 -2.35
C LEU A 71 10.43 9.28 -0.93
N GLY A 72 11.03 10.38 -0.47
CA GLY A 72 11.58 10.51 0.88
C GLY A 72 10.51 10.40 1.96
N ILE A 73 9.34 11.04 1.76
CA ILE A 73 8.19 10.95 2.67
C ILE A 73 7.68 9.51 2.73
N VAL A 74 7.49 8.87 1.58
CA VAL A 74 7.02 7.47 1.47
C VAL A 74 7.96 6.51 2.20
N LEU A 75 9.26 6.59 1.93
CA LEU A 75 10.25 5.71 2.55
C LEU A 75 10.37 5.95 4.06
N GLY A 76 10.43 7.23 4.49
CA GLY A 76 10.49 7.58 5.90
C GLY A 76 9.26 7.09 6.68
N PHE A 77 8.07 7.27 6.11
CA PHE A 77 6.82 6.81 6.71
C PHE A 77 6.73 5.28 6.76
N ALA A 78 7.12 4.58 5.70
CA ALA A 78 7.16 3.12 5.66
C ALA A 78 8.11 2.54 6.72
N ILE A 79 9.30 3.13 6.87
CA ILE A 79 10.28 2.76 7.89
C ILE A 79 9.72 3.04 9.29
N GLY A 80 9.08 4.18 9.50
CA GLY A 80 8.44 4.53 10.77
C GLY A 80 7.37 3.53 11.19
N LEU A 81 6.43 3.21 10.28
CA LEU A 81 5.40 2.21 10.54
C LEU A 81 5.98 0.81 10.77
N ALA A 82 6.99 0.42 9.99
CA ALA A 82 7.70 -0.84 10.17
C ALA A 82 8.40 -0.94 11.54
N TYR A 83 9.07 0.13 11.96
CA TYR A 83 9.73 0.21 13.26
C TYR A 83 8.71 0.08 14.40
N LEU A 84 7.63 0.87 14.37
CA LEU A 84 6.56 0.80 15.36
C LEU A 84 5.92 -0.59 15.42
N GLY A 85 5.67 -1.19 14.25
CA GLY A 85 5.17 -2.55 14.13
C GLY A 85 6.11 -3.56 14.81
N GLN A 86 7.39 -3.58 14.43
CA GLN A 86 8.38 -4.50 15.02
C GLN A 86 8.55 -4.29 16.52
N LYS A 87 8.64 -3.04 16.98
CA LYS A 87 8.74 -2.70 18.41
C LYS A 87 7.54 -3.22 19.20
N GLY A 88 6.33 -3.03 18.70
CA GLY A 88 5.10 -3.53 19.32
C GLY A 88 5.11 -5.06 19.47
N SER A 89 5.54 -5.80 18.44
CA SER A 89 5.65 -7.26 18.53
C SER A 89 6.70 -7.75 19.51
N VAL A 90 7.84 -7.07 19.62
CA VAL A 90 8.86 -7.43 20.62
C VAL A 90 8.32 -7.25 22.03
N LEU A 91 7.59 -6.17 22.31
CA LEU A 91 6.98 -5.94 23.63
C LEU A 91 5.98 -7.04 24.00
N ILE A 92 5.12 -7.45 23.06
CA ILE A 92 4.14 -8.52 23.28
C ILE A 92 4.85 -9.86 23.56
N ASN A 93 5.87 -10.19 22.77
CA ASN A 93 6.60 -11.46 22.93
C ASN A 93 7.42 -11.49 24.21
N ASN A 94 8.09 -10.40 24.58
CA ASN A 94 8.90 -10.34 25.80
C ASN A 94 8.05 -10.48 27.08
N ASN A 95 6.79 -10.03 27.05
CA ASN A 95 5.86 -10.24 28.17
C ASN A 95 5.43 -11.71 28.33
N GLN A 96 5.60 -12.54 27.29
CA GLN A 96 5.25 -13.96 27.31
C GLN A 96 6.48 -14.88 27.46
N ALA A 97 7.69 -14.37 27.19
CA ALA A 97 8.92 -15.15 27.24
C ALA A 97 9.47 -15.26 28.67
N SER A 98 9.98 -16.43 29.04
CA SER A 98 10.83 -16.59 30.22
C SER A 98 12.08 -15.70 30.09
N VAL A 99 12.50 -15.07 31.20
CA VAL A 99 13.52 -14.01 31.35
C VAL A 99 14.82 -14.16 30.53
N SER A 100 15.17 -15.35 30.03
CA SER A 100 16.40 -15.63 29.30
C SER A 100 16.40 -15.32 27.79
N GLN A 101 15.27 -15.00 27.15
CA GLN A 101 15.18 -14.80 25.69
C GLN A 101 14.58 -13.43 25.30
N SER A 102 15.24 -12.33 25.71
CA SER A 102 14.88 -11.00 25.23
C SER A 102 15.23 -10.84 23.75
N ARG A 103 14.21 -10.69 22.90
CA ARG A 103 14.39 -10.43 21.46
C ARG A 103 14.57 -8.92 21.23
N SER A 104 15.48 -8.53 20.34
CA SER A 104 15.64 -7.15 19.85
C SER A 104 15.16 -7.02 18.40
N VAL A 105 14.74 -5.81 18.00
CA VAL A 105 14.38 -5.50 16.61
C VAL A 105 15.66 -5.27 15.80
N THR A 106 15.78 -5.94 14.65
CA THR A 106 16.92 -5.74 13.74
C THR A 106 16.59 -4.75 12.62
N LEU A 107 17.61 -4.08 12.09
CA LEU A 107 17.45 -3.14 10.97
C LEU A 107 16.91 -3.84 9.71
N ILE A 108 17.34 -5.08 9.46
CA ILE A 108 16.89 -5.90 8.32
C ILE A 108 15.39 -6.18 8.42
N GLU A 109 14.86 -6.46 9.62
CA GLU A 109 13.42 -6.68 9.82
C GLU A 109 12.62 -5.43 9.49
N ILE A 110 13.08 -4.25 9.94
CA ILE A 110 12.44 -2.96 9.66
C ILE A 110 12.42 -2.69 8.16
N ILE A 111 13.57 -2.78 7.49
CA ILE A 111 13.68 -2.53 6.04
C ILE A 111 12.78 -3.50 5.26
N SER A 112 12.79 -4.79 5.64
CA SER A 112 11.93 -5.77 5.00
C SER A 112 10.46 -5.37 5.14
N GLU A 113 10.02 -5.01 6.35
CA GLU A 113 8.63 -4.64 6.58
C GLU A 113 8.26 -3.37 5.84
N ALA A 114 9.09 -2.33 5.88
CA ALA A 114 8.90 -1.11 5.11
C ALA A 114 8.70 -1.41 3.62
N ALA A 115 9.52 -2.30 3.04
CA ALA A 115 9.37 -2.74 1.66
C ALA A 115 8.02 -3.44 1.39
N ARG A 116 7.52 -4.28 2.32
CA ARG A 116 6.17 -4.89 2.17
C ARG A 116 5.08 -3.83 2.19
N LEU A 117 5.15 -2.90 3.15
CA LEU A 117 4.15 -1.84 3.27
C LEU A 117 4.13 -0.98 2.00
N ALA A 118 5.30 -0.60 1.49
CA ALA A 118 5.43 0.18 0.27
C ALA A 118 4.87 -0.57 -0.95
N ILE A 119 5.24 -1.83 -1.17
CA ILE A 119 4.76 -2.64 -2.30
C ILE A 119 3.23 -2.75 -2.28
N PHE A 120 2.63 -3.05 -1.12
CA PHE A 120 1.19 -3.20 -1.03
C PHE A 120 0.44 -1.87 -1.08
N ALA A 121 0.99 -0.79 -0.54
CA ALA A 121 0.44 0.55 -0.73
C ALA A 121 0.44 0.94 -2.22
N LEU A 122 1.50 0.59 -2.94
CA LEU A 122 1.62 0.79 -4.38
C LEU A 122 0.62 -0.03 -5.17
N PHE A 123 0.43 -1.29 -4.79
CA PHE A 123 -0.57 -2.18 -5.36
C PHE A 123 -1.98 -1.58 -5.22
N ILE A 124 -2.30 -1.00 -4.05
CA ILE A 124 -3.56 -0.27 -3.85
C ILE A 124 -3.65 0.93 -4.80
N THR A 125 -2.58 1.72 -4.93
CA THR A 125 -2.55 2.88 -5.84
C THR A 125 -2.75 2.49 -7.31
N VAL A 126 -2.11 1.42 -7.79
CA VAL A 126 -2.29 0.94 -9.17
C VAL A 126 -3.75 0.55 -9.41
N PHE A 127 -4.36 -0.18 -8.49
CA PHE A 127 -5.76 -0.55 -8.58
C PHE A 127 -6.72 0.65 -8.38
N ALA A 128 -6.26 1.74 -7.76
CA ALA A 128 -7.00 3.00 -7.69
C ALA A 128 -7.14 3.70 -9.04
N ARG A 129 -6.20 3.44 -9.97
CA ARG A 129 -6.29 3.98 -11.34
C ARG A 129 -7.36 3.30 -12.16
N ILE A 130 -7.71 2.06 -11.83
CA ILE A 130 -8.89 1.38 -12.39
C ILE A 130 -10.11 1.99 -11.72
N SER A 131 -10.64 3.06 -12.30
CA SER A 131 -11.78 3.82 -11.78
C SER A 131 -12.76 4.16 -12.89
N ILE A 132 -14.05 4.00 -12.61
CA ILE A 132 -15.15 4.29 -13.55
C ILE A 132 -16.13 5.22 -12.85
N TYR A 133 -16.32 6.40 -13.44
CA TYR A 133 -17.30 7.39 -13.01
C TYR A 133 -18.58 7.20 -13.83
N PHE A 134 -19.71 7.08 -13.14
CA PHE A 134 -21.02 6.92 -13.78
C PHE A 134 -21.85 8.19 -13.58
N GLY A 135 -22.15 8.87 -14.69
CA GLY A 135 -22.98 10.07 -14.68
C GLY A 135 -22.47 11.12 -13.68
N SER A 136 -23.35 11.58 -12.81
CA SER A 136 -23.06 12.56 -11.76
C SER A 136 -22.69 11.93 -10.40
N ASN A 137 -22.46 10.62 -10.33
CA ASN A 137 -22.11 9.96 -9.06
C ASN A 137 -20.71 10.42 -8.58
N PRO A 138 -20.60 11.05 -7.39
CA PRO A 138 -19.32 11.54 -6.88
C PRO A 138 -18.39 10.43 -6.37
N VAL A 139 -18.89 9.20 -6.19
CA VAL A 139 -18.08 8.05 -5.75
C VAL A 139 -17.83 7.12 -6.95
N PRO A 140 -16.60 7.04 -7.47
CA PRO A 140 -16.29 6.15 -8.59
C PRO A 140 -16.28 4.68 -8.14
N ILE A 141 -16.66 3.78 -9.06
CA ILE A 141 -16.39 2.36 -8.90
C ILE A 141 -14.90 2.13 -9.17
N THR A 142 -14.19 1.55 -8.22
CA THR A 142 -12.72 1.41 -8.31
C THR A 142 -12.24 -0.02 -8.12
N GLY A 143 -11.02 -0.31 -8.56
CA GLY A 143 -10.27 -1.50 -8.20
C GLY A 143 -9.70 -1.46 -6.77
N GLN A 144 -9.77 -0.31 -6.08
CA GLN A 144 -9.15 -0.12 -4.76
C GLN A 144 -9.66 -1.12 -3.72
N THR A 145 -10.97 -1.35 -3.69
CA THR A 145 -11.58 -2.26 -2.71
C THR A 145 -11.00 -3.67 -2.86
N LEU A 146 -10.84 -4.17 -4.08
CA LEU A 146 -10.15 -5.45 -4.35
C LEU A 146 -8.73 -5.45 -3.79
N ALA A 147 -7.96 -4.39 -4.05
CA ALA A 147 -6.60 -4.31 -3.58
C ALA A 147 -6.49 -4.27 -2.04
N ILE A 148 -7.44 -3.61 -1.36
CA ILE A 148 -7.54 -3.61 0.11
C ILE A 148 -7.82 -5.01 0.65
N LEU A 149 -8.78 -5.73 0.05
CA LEU A 149 -9.11 -7.11 0.46
C LEU A 149 -7.88 -8.02 0.38
N VAL A 150 -7.16 -7.98 -0.75
CA VAL A 150 -5.94 -8.77 -0.96
C VAL A 150 -4.83 -8.34 -0.01
N THR A 151 -4.59 -7.03 0.14
CA THR A 151 -3.55 -6.49 1.04
C THR A 151 -3.75 -6.95 2.47
N ALA A 152 -4.98 -6.83 2.97
CA ALA A 152 -5.33 -7.19 4.33
C ALA A 152 -5.18 -8.69 4.59
N ALA A 153 -5.70 -9.53 3.70
CA ALA A 153 -5.61 -10.98 3.82
C ALA A 153 -4.18 -11.51 3.60
N ALA A 154 -3.34 -10.82 2.81
CA ALA A 154 -1.98 -11.24 2.51
C ALA A 154 -1.00 -10.90 3.65
N LEU A 155 -1.18 -9.74 4.27
CA LEU A 155 -0.25 -9.20 5.27
C LEU A 155 -0.71 -9.41 6.72
N GLY A 156 -1.97 -9.79 6.95
CA GLY A 156 -2.54 -9.91 8.29
C GLY A 156 -2.92 -8.55 8.89
N ALA A 157 -3.44 -8.56 10.13
CA ALA A 157 -4.08 -7.40 10.75
C ALA A 157 -3.11 -6.23 10.87
N ARG A 158 -1.90 -6.49 11.37
CA ARG A 158 -0.93 -5.43 11.67
C ARG A 158 -0.36 -4.82 10.39
N GLN A 159 0.27 -5.63 9.54
CA GLN A 159 0.95 -5.13 8.35
C GLN A 159 -0.04 -4.69 7.26
N GLY A 160 -1.19 -5.34 7.13
CA GLY A 160 -2.26 -4.92 6.23
C GLY A 160 -2.77 -3.53 6.58
N THR A 161 -3.10 -3.30 7.86
CA THR A 161 -3.53 -1.98 8.35
C THR A 161 -2.45 -0.92 8.14
N SER A 162 -1.18 -1.23 8.44
CA SER A 162 -0.07 -0.29 8.21
C SER A 162 0.09 0.09 6.74
N ALA A 163 -0.06 -0.88 5.82
CA ALA A 163 0.03 -0.61 4.37
C ALA A 163 -1.14 0.27 3.90
N THR A 164 -2.35 0.04 4.43
CA THR A 164 -3.51 0.87 4.12
C THR A 164 -3.41 2.28 4.74
N ILE A 165 -2.89 2.41 5.96
CA ILE A 165 -2.59 3.72 6.57
C ILE A 165 -1.57 4.48 5.71
N MET A 166 -0.52 3.79 5.25
CA MET A 166 0.48 4.37 4.34
C MET A 166 -0.17 4.87 3.05
N TYR A 167 -1.05 4.08 2.44
CA TYR A 167 -1.82 4.50 1.26
C TYR A 167 -2.64 5.78 1.51
N VAL A 168 -3.42 5.81 2.59
CA VAL A 168 -4.25 6.97 2.94
C VAL A 168 -3.39 8.19 3.27
N ALA A 169 -2.28 7.99 3.98
CA ALA A 169 -1.34 9.05 4.34
C ALA A 169 -0.68 9.69 3.09
N MET A 170 -0.28 8.89 2.10
CA MET A 170 0.27 9.40 0.84
C MET A 170 -0.72 10.35 0.14
N GLY A 171 -2.00 9.98 0.05
CA GLY A 171 -2.99 10.86 -0.57
C GLY A 171 -3.29 12.10 0.28
N ALA A 172 -3.24 11.97 1.61
CA ALA A 172 -3.38 13.10 2.54
C ALA A 172 -2.24 14.12 2.43
N THR A 173 -1.02 13.71 2.04
CA THR A 173 0.11 14.63 1.80
C THR A 173 0.05 15.31 0.44
N GLY A 174 -0.97 15.03 -0.39
CA GLY A 174 -1.14 15.62 -1.71
C GLY A 174 -0.69 14.74 -2.87
N MET A 175 -0.22 13.51 -2.61
CA MET A 175 0.16 12.60 -3.70
C MET A 175 -1.10 12.08 -4.40
N HIS A 176 -1.08 12.05 -5.73
CA HIS A 176 -2.21 11.66 -6.59
C HIS A 176 -2.46 10.14 -6.61
N VAL A 177 -2.62 9.54 -5.44
CA VAL A 177 -2.70 8.08 -5.28
C VAL A 177 -4.14 7.54 -5.19
N PHE A 178 -5.12 8.39 -4.92
CA PHE A 178 -6.52 7.97 -4.81
C PHE A 178 -7.16 7.71 -6.18
N ALA A 179 -8.44 7.30 -6.16
CA ALA A 179 -9.25 7.01 -7.34
C ALA A 179 -9.02 8.03 -8.46
N GLY A 180 -8.70 7.56 -9.66
CA GLY A 180 -8.52 8.42 -10.83
C GLY A 180 -7.37 9.43 -10.73
N GLY A 181 -6.47 9.28 -9.76
CA GLY A 181 -5.41 10.26 -9.48
C GLY A 181 -5.82 11.37 -8.51
N GLY A 182 -6.86 11.15 -7.69
CA GLY A 182 -7.25 12.07 -6.62
C GLY A 182 -6.25 12.10 -5.45
N PHE A 183 -6.40 13.09 -4.58
CA PHE A 183 -5.65 13.27 -3.34
C PHE A 183 -6.46 14.13 -2.35
N GLY A 184 -5.93 14.33 -1.15
CA GLY A 184 -6.50 15.24 -0.16
C GLY A 184 -6.82 14.58 1.17
N LEU A 185 -7.25 15.39 2.13
CA LEU A 185 -7.70 14.89 3.43
C LEU A 185 -9.06 14.22 3.28
N PHE A 186 -9.36 13.23 4.13
CA PHE A 186 -10.56 12.42 3.94
C PHE A 186 -11.86 13.27 3.92
N TRP A 187 -11.95 14.38 4.65
CA TRP A 187 -13.10 15.31 4.64
C TRP A 187 -13.18 16.25 3.44
N GLN A 188 -12.18 16.27 2.58
CA GLN A 188 -12.15 17.09 1.37
C GLN A 188 -12.65 16.32 0.14
N VAL A 189 -12.87 15.01 0.27
CA VAL A 189 -13.21 14.11 -0.83
C VAL A 189 -14.52 13.41 -0.49
N ALA A 190 -15.51 13.43 -1.39
CA ALA A 190 -16.81 12.79 -1.15
C ALA A 190 -16.71 11.28 -0.82
N SER A 191 -15.73 10.59 -1.40
CA SER A 191 -15.41 9.19 -1.13
C SER A 191 -14.47 8.96 0.06
N GLY A 192 -14.08 10.02 0.79
CA GLY A 192 -13.05 9.93 1.82
C GLY A 192 -13.45 9.10 3.04
N GLY A 193 -14.75 8.97 3.34
CA GLY A 193 -15.24 8.01 4.34
C GLY A 193 -14.85 6.56 4.03
N TYR A 194 -14.81 6.19 2.75
CA TYR A 194 -14.40 4.85 2.32
C TYR A 194 -12.90 4.63 2.55
N LEU A 195 -12.07 5.67 2.47
CA LEU A 195 -10.64 5.58 2.79
C LEU A 195 -10.42 5.24 4.27
N ILE A 196 -11.22 5.82 5.16
CA ILE A 196 -11.22 5.46 6.58
C ILE A 196 -11.73 4.03 6.76
N GLY A 197 -12.80 3.67 6.05
CA GLY A 197 -13.32 2.31 5.98
C GLY A 197 -12.28 1.28 5.56
N PHE A 198 -11.40 1.60 4.61
CA PHE A 198 -10.32 0.72 4.19
C PHE A 198 -9.36 0.38 5.32
N ILE A 199 -9.00 1.34 6.16
CA ILE A 199 -8.10 1.12 7.30
C ILE A 199 -8.73 0.13 8.29
N VAL A 200 -10.01 0.36 8.65
CA VAL A 200 -10.72 -0.50 9.60
C VAL A 200 -10.95 -1.89 9.00
N ALA A 201 -11.34 -1.97 7.73
CA ALA A 201 -11.52 -3.23 7.03
C ALA A 201 -10.22 -4.03 6.95
N ALA A 202 -9.08 -3.38 6.71
CA ALA A 202 -7.79 -4.06 6.68
C ALA A 202 -7.43 -4.71 8.02
N ALA A 203 -7.73 -4.02 9.13
CA ALA A 203 -7.55 -4.58 10.47
C ALA A 203 -8.46 -5.79 10.71
N VAL A 204 -9.75 -5.65 10.36
CA VAL A 204 -10.77 -6.70 10.57
C VAL A 204 -10.47 -7.94 9.73
N ILE A 205 -10.24 -7.78 8.42
CA ILE A 205 -9.96 -8.91 7.51
C ILE A 205 -8.70 -9.63 7.97
N GLY A 206 -7.61 -8.88 8.21
CA GLY A 206 -6.36 -9.48 8.66
C GLY A 206 -6.51 -10.23 9.99
N PHE A 207 -7.27 -9.68 10.93
CA PHE A 207 -7.54 -10.32 12.23
C PHE A 207 -8.33 -11.62 12.11
N LEU A 208 -9.29 -11.66 11.18
CA LEU A 208 -10.10 -12.84 10.89
C LEU A 208 -9.28 -13.93 10.20
N VAL A 209 -8.47 -13.55 9.21
CA VAL A 209 -7.54 -14.46 8.51
C VAL A 209 -6.53 -15.08 9.48
N GLU A 210 -5.96 -14.28 10.38
CA GLU A 210 -5.06 -14.76 11.45
C GLU A 210 -5.73 -15.75 12.42
N ARG A 211 -7.07 -15.78 12.49
CA ARG A 211 -7.87 -16.71 13.30
C ARG A 211 -8.35 -17.94 12.54
N GLY A 212 -7.79 -18.20 11.35
CA GLY A 212 -8.10 -19.39 10.57
C GLY A 212 -9.21 -19.22 9.54
N LEU A 213 -9.64 -17.98 9.27
CA LEU A 213 -10.45 -17.67 8.08
C LEU A 213 -9.57 -17.42 6.84
N ASP A 214 -8.44 -18.13 6.73
CA ASP A 214 -7.47 -18.05 5.63
C ASP A 214 -7.75 -19.04 4.50
N LYS A 215 -8.86 -19.78 4.55
CA LYS A 215 -9.25 -20.75 3.51
C LYS A 215 -10.69 -20.51 3.08
N SER A 216 -11.00 -20.81 1.83
CA SER A 216 -12.38 -20.79 1.36
C SER A 216 -13.20 -21.87 2.10
N PRO A 217 -14.44 -21.59 2.57
CA PRO A 217 -15.20 -20.35 2.38
C PRO A 217 -14.94 -19.26 3.43
N GLY A 218 -14.19 -19.54 4.50
CA GLY A 218 -13.89 -18.59 5.58
C GLY A 218 -13.23 -17.29 5.09
N LEU A 219 -12.34 -17.38 4.10
CA LEU A 219 -11.71 -16.23 3.48
C LEU A 219 -12.72 -15.29 2.80
N LEU A 220 -13.70 -15.84 2.09
CA LEU A 220 -14.77 -15.06 1.48
C LEU A 220 -15.63 -14.38 2.55
N LEU A 221 -15.90 -15.06 3.67
CA LEU A 221 -16.60 -14.47 4.80
C LEU A 221 -15.80 -13.32 5.44
N ALA A 222 -14.49 -13.49 5.66
CA ALA A 222 -13.63 -12.44 6.21
C ALA A 222 -13.62 -11.21 5.29
N MET A 223 -13.47 -11.42 3.99
CA MET A 223 -13.49 -10.34 3.00
C MET A 223 -14.87 -9.67 2.90
N LEU A 224 -15.97 -10.43 3.00
CA LEU A 224 -17.33 -9.89 3.01
C LEU A 224 -17.58 -8.99 4.23
N ILE A 225 -17.19 -9.44 5.42
CA ILE A 225 -17.27 -8.65 6.66
C ILE A 225 -16.45 -7.36 6.50
N GLY A 226 -15.22 -7.46 5.99
CA GLY A 226 -14.40 -6.30 5.69
C GLY A 226 -15.08 -5.33 4.72
N ASN A 227 -15.71 -5.82 3.65
CA ASN A 227 -16.42 -4.99 2.69
C ASN A 227 -17.62 -4.25 3.33
N ILE A 228 -18.37 -4.91 4.21
CA ILE A 228 -19.44 -4.28 5.00
C ILE A 228 -18.87 -3.18 5.89
N VAL A 229 -17.73 -3.44 6.55
CA VAL A 229 -17.05 -2.46 7.40
C VAL A 229 -16.63 -1.21 6.62
N ILE A 230 -16.26 -1.33 5.34
CA ILE A 230 -15.91 -0.17 4.48
C ILE A 230 -17.12 0.77 4.34
N TYR A 231 -18.31 0.22 4.12
CA TYR A 231 -19.51 1.01 3.87
C TYR A 231 -19.94 1.86 5.06
N VAL A 232 -19.66 1.46 6.29
CA VAL A 232 -20.10 2.19 7.49
C VAL A 232 -19.58 3.63 7.49
N PRO A 233 -18.26 3.90 7.56
CA PRO A 233 -17.76 5.28 7.47
C PRO A 233 -17.95 5.87 6.06
N GLY A 234 -17.96 5.06 4.99
CA GLY A 234 -18.17 5.52 3.62
C GLY A 234 -19.51 6.22 3.42
N LEU A 235 -20.60 5.54 3.78
CA LEU A 235 -21.97 6.04 3.63
C LEU A 235 -22.24 7.19 4.60
N LEU A 236 -21.77 7.09 5.85
CA LEU A 236 -21.91 8.18 6.83
C LEU A 236 -21.26 9.47 6.32
N HIS A 237 -20.07 9.37 5.74
CA HIS A 237 -19.38 10.52 5.17
C HIS A 237 -20.13 11.07 3.95
N LEU A 238 -20.49 10.19 3.01
CA LEU A 238 -21.13 10.57 1.76
C LEU A 238 -22.46 11.30 2.01
N ALA A 239 -23.20 10.93 3.06
CA ALA A 239 -24.44 11.60 3.44
C ALA A 239 -24.28 13.11 3.69
N PHE A 240 -23.11 13.55 4.19
CA PHE A 240 -22.82 14.98 4.36
C PHE A 240 -22.60 15.73 3.03
N TRP A 241 -22.32 15.01 1.94
CA TRP A 241 -22.07 15.60 0.63
C TRP A 241 -23.30 15.61 -0.26
N VAL A 242 -24.08 14.52 -0.26
CA VAL A 242 -25.18 14.34 -1.24
C VAL A 242 -26.57 14.26 -0.61
N GLY A 243 -26.65 14.23 0.72
CA GLY A 243 -27.89 14.00 1.45
C GLY A 243 -28.19 12.52 1.68
N TRP A 244 -28.93 12.22 2.75
CA TRP A 244 -29.28 10.86 3.16
C TRP A 244 -30.16 10.13 2.13
N ASP A 245 -30.98 10.87 1.39
CA ASP A 245 -31.87 10.37 0.34
C ASP A 245 -31.10 9.75 -0.85
N LYS A 246 -29.94 10.32 -1.20
CA LYS A 246 -29.11 9.85 -2.34
C LYS A 246 -27.95 8.96 -1.94
N THR A 247 -27.68 8.85 -0.64
CA THR A 247 -26.49 8.14 -0.13
C THR A 247 -26.44 6.68 -0.57
N MET A 248 -27.57 5.97 -0.57
CA MET A 248 -27.60 4.56 -0.97
C MET A 248 -27.47 4.38 -2.49
N GLU A 249 -28.12 5.26 -3.25
CA GLU A 249 -28.08 5.27 -4.72
C GLU A 249 -26.66 5.54 -5.24
N PHE A 250 -25.95 6.50 -4.62
CA PHE A 250 -24.61 6.88 -5.04
C PHE A 250 -23.50 6.10 -4.34
N GLY A 251 -23.75 5.55 -3.15
CA GLY A 251 -22.73 5.02 -2.26
C GLY A 251 -22.77 3.52 -2.00
N LEU A 252 -23.85 2.81 -2.34
CA LEU A 252 -24.00 1.38 -2.02
C LEU A 252 -24.44 0.56 -3.23
N TYR A 253 -25.63 0.83 -3.77
CA TYR A 253 -26.26 -0.03 -4.78
C TYR A 253 -25.42 -0.30 -6.04
N PRO A 254 -24.76 0.69 -6.66
CA PRO A 254 -23.98 0.43 -7.87
C PRO A 254 -22.72 -0.42 -7.60
N PHE A 255 -22.26 -0.49 -6.36
CA PHE A 255 -21.03 -1.22 -6.00
C PHE A 255 -21.27 -2.69 -5.69
N ILE A 256 -22.48 -3.08 -5.24
CA ILE A 256 -22.78 -4.44 -4.77
C ILE A 256 -22.37 -5.51 -5.80
N PRO A 257 -22.79 -5.47 -7.08
CA PRO A 257 -22.45 -6.52 -8.04
C PRO A 257 -20.93 -6.62 -8.26
N GLY A 258 -20.28 -5.46 -8.38
CA GLY A 258 -18.85 -5.38 -8.55
C GLY A 258 -18.09 -5.88 -7.33
N ASP A 259 -18.57 -5.61 -6.11
CA ASP A 259 -17.91 -6.04 -4.89
C ASP A 259 -17.99 -7.54 -4.68
N LEU A 260 -19.13 -8.17 -4.98
CA LEU A 260 -19.23 -9.63 -4.96
C LEU A 260 -18.23 -10.28 -5.92
N ALA A 261 -18.08 -9.72 -7.13
CA ALA A 261 -17.06 -10.17 -8.08
C ALA A 261 -15.64 -9.96 -7.53
N LYS A 262 -15.36 -8.79 -6.92
CA LYS A 262 -14.06 -8.50 -6.31
C LYS A 262 -13.72 -9.43 -5.16
N LEU A 263 -14.67 -9.80 -4.30
CA LEU A 263 -14.46 -10.77 -3.21
C LEU A 263 -13.97 -12.11 -3.77
N TYR A 264 -14.63 -12.60 -4.84
CA TYR A 264 -14.25 -13.85 -5.48
C TYR A 264 -12.88 -13.76 -6.14
N ILE A 265 -12.62 -12.70 -6.92
CA ILE A 265 -11.32 -12.47 -7.57
C ILE A 265 -10.20 -12.35 -6.53
N ALA A 266 -10.41 -11.56 -5.48
CA ALA A 266 -9.45 -11.40 -4.39
C ALA A 266 -9.12 -12.74 -3.73
N SER A 267 -10.12 -13.59 -3.47
CA SER A 267 -9.91 -14.93 -2.93
C SER A 267 -9.05 -15.80 -3.86
N LEU A 268 -9.23 -15.71 -5.19
CA LEU A 268 -8.42 -16.44 -6.17
C LEU A 268 -6.97 -15.94 -6.25
N MET A 269 -6.73 -14.68 -5.94
CA MET A 269 -5.38 -14.09 -5.92
C MET A 269 -4.56 -14.50 -4.69
N MET A 270 -5.19 -14.99 -3.62
CA MET A 270 -4.53 -15.24 -2.35
C MET A 270 -3.39 -16.27 -2.38
N PRO A 271 -3.47 -17.41 -3.10
CA PRO A 271 -2.35 -18.35 -3.19
C PRO A 271 -1.07 -17.69 -3.74
N ALA A 272 -1.20 -16.87 -4.78
CA ALA A 272 -0.09 -16.11 -5.35
C ALA A 272 0.41 -15.02 -4.39
N ALA A 273 -0.51 -14.27 -3.77
CA ALA A 273 -0.16 -13.23 -2.80
C ALA A 273 0.62 -13.80 -1.60
N TRP A 274 0.17 -14.91 -1.03
CA TRP A 274 0.89 -15.57 0.06
C TRP A 274 2.21 -16.20 -0.38
N ALA A 275 2.32 -16.72 -1.60
CA ALA A 275 3.60 -17.19 -2.11
C ALA A 275 4.63 -16.05 -2.13
N LEU A 276 4.25 -14.88 -2.68
CA LEU A 276 5.10 -13.68 -2.70
C LEU A 276 5.51 -13.22 -1.29
N VAL A 277 4.60 -13.29 -0.31
CA VAL A 277 4.90 -12.93 1.09
C VAL A 277 5.78 -13.99 1.77
N LYS A 278 5.54 -15.29 1.53
CA LYS A 278 6.24 -16.42 2.16
C LYS A 278 7.65 -16.63 1.64
N LEU A 279 7.92 -16.37 0.36
CA LEU A 279 9.26 -16.47 -0.24
C LEU A 279 10.33 -15.64 0.50
N ARG A 280 9.92 -14.73 1.39
CA ARG A 280 10.81 -13.88 2.19
C ARG A 280 10.75 -14.12 3.71
N ASN A 281 9.80 -14.91 4.20
CA ASN A 281 9.53 -15.10 5.64
C ASN A 281 10.04 -16.47 6.18
N SER A 282 10.93 -17.16 5.45
CA SER A 282 11.47 -18.49 5.79
C SER A 282 12.24 -18.57 7.13
N SER A 283 12.40 -17.46 7.85
CA SER A 283 13.03 -17.38 9.18
C SER A 283 12.06 -17.23 10.36
N ARG A 284 10.74 -17.17 10.13
CA ARG A 284 9.76 -17.11 11.23
C ARG A 284 9.05 -18.45 11.40
N ILE A 285 9.36 -19.11 12.52
CA ILE A 285 8.58 -20.24 13.05
C ILE A 285 7.11 -19.78 13.18
N PRO A 286 6.13 -20.53 12.66
CA PRO A 286 4.72 -20.17 12.81
C PRO A 286 4.33 -20.16 14.28
N LEU A 287 3.72 -19.06 14.73
CA LEU A 287 3.25 -18.84 16.12
C LEU A 287 1.99 -19.64 16.48
N TRP A 288 1.67 -20.69 15.73
CA TRP A 288 0.54 -21.55 16.02
C TRP A 288 0.88 -22.99 15.66
N LYS A 289 1.09 -23.77 16.72
CA LYS A 289 0.73 -25.19 16.81
C LYS A 289 -0.35 -25.29 17.86
#